data_AF-A0A6V8DQW5-F1
#
_entry.id   AF-A0A6V8DQW5-F1
#
_cell.length_a   1.000
_cell.length_b   1.000
_cell.length_c   1.000
_cell.angle_alpha   90.00
_cell.angle_beta   90.00
_cell.angle_gamma   90.00
#
_symmetry.space_group_name_H-M   'P 1'
#
loop_
_entity.id
_entity.type
_entity.pdbx_description
1 polymer ?
#
loop_
_entity_poly.entity_id
_entity_poly.type
_entity_poly.pdbx_seq_one_letter_code
_entity_poly.pdbx_strand_id
1 'polypeptide(L)'
;MRFTTAGVVLMLFTPLLSGCIFWADEITEIYEPISEDDLGAYTIVAPIDTGINVYHNHFIMNGSYPSSLLDGLNVTMICDISTEGTWQERYEADKESCWDLITSSDIVWFRGTRIIGTSPDDATDIPILDDPQDGHGTAVTGAVLDANPDAVIFFVEGFSDAAVLAAANQPLVDIITTSFGPIGSVPVPGIEDATKIAVVDNKKIHAGAADNSPSPAVQDSTAGPPWSIGISGYAEEGDDQKETMSGSYPDIAADWTQILPNHDDIDGYHETSGTSFATPRTAGLLSKIILTLRSDFGDYSSGADPEKRGGFLVSAEGMNVTNDDLRDALNLSAWYPSSSTWDPLSGTMPISPLAPCTQVGWGVVNESNVQPIIDHIKGSPEMEQRPSDVVMCMEANQAIREAYWT
;
A
#
# COMPACT_ATOMS: atom_id res chain seq x y z
N MET A 1 36.58 -63.50 -13.27
CA MET A 1 35.98 -64.61 -12.50
C MET A 1 35.40 -63.98 -11.25
N ARG A 2 34.09 -63.70 -11.09
CA ARG A 2 32.87 -64.51 -11.14
C ARG A 2 32.86 -65.70 -10.15
N PHE A 3 32.00 -65.52 -9.14
CA PHE A 3 31.15 -66.50 -8.42
C PHE A 3 31.80 -67.29 -7.25
N THR A 4 31.44 -66.91 -6.00
CA THR A 4 30.41 -67.50 -5.08
C THR A 4 30.89 -68.81 -4.42
N THR A 5 30.51 -69.19 -3.20
CA THR A 5 29.15 -69.36 -2.67
C THR A 5 29.20 -69.84 -1.19
N ALA A 6 28.16 -69.51 -0.40
CA ALA A 6 27.49 -70.29 0.66
C ALA A 6 28.27 -70.76 1.93
N GLY A 7 27.70 -70.76 3.15
CA GLY A 7 26.35 -70.43 3.61
C GLY A 7 26.09 -70.86 5.07
N VAL A 8 25.00 -70.30 5.65
CA VAL A 8 24.00 -70.89 6.58
C VAL A 8 24.47 -71.29 8.02
N VAL A 9 24.18 -70.52 9.11
CA VAL A 9 22.91 -70.43 9.94
C VAL A 9 22.83 -71.58 10.97
N LEU A 10 22.52 -71.49 12.30
CA LEU A 10 21.53 -70.73 13.08
C LEU A 10 21.64 -71.00 14.62
N MET A 11 21.24 -70.01 15.46
CA MET A 11 20.54 -70.06 16.80
C MET A 11 21.20 -70.77 18.02
N LEU A 12 20.97 -70.44 19.30
CA LEU A 12 20.09 -69.54 20.08
C LEU A 12 20.61 -69.54 21.54
N PHE A 13 20.42 -68.45 22.31
CA PHE A 13 19.79 -68.45 23.65
C PHE A 13 19.64 -67.00 24.17
N THR A 14 18.42 -66.68 24.60
CA THR A 14 17.81 -65.40 25.07
C THR A 14 18.00 -65.19 26.59
N PRO A 15 17.31 -64.28 27.33
CA PRO A 15 16.52 -63.06 27.02
C PRO A 15 16.87 -61.84 27.94
N LEU A 16 16.19 -60.69 27.77
CA LEU A 16 15.38 -59.98 28.80
C LEU A 16 14.89 -58.59 28.28
N LEU A 17 13.55 -58.41 28.26
CA LEU A 17 12.75 -57.18 28.56
C LEU A 17 13.02 -55.89 27.74
N SER A 18 12.10 -55.03 27.30
CA SER A 18 10.63 -54.90 27.28
C SER A 18 10.30 -53.62 26.45
N GLY A 19 9.22 -53.64 25.67
CA GLY A 19 8.32 -52.55 25.22
C GLY A 19 8.77 -51.06 25.03
N CYS A 20 8.58 -50.60 23.78
CA CYS A 20 8.06 -49.33 23.21
C CYS A 20 7.87 -48.05 24.07
N ILE A 21 8.11 -46.86 23.48
CA ILE A 21 7.12 -45.76 23.25
C ILE A 21 7.79 -44.58 22.49
N PHE A 22 7.02 -44.02 21.54
CA PHE A 22 7.20 -42.83 20.71
C PHE A 22 7.76 -41.58 21.41
N TRP A 23 8.73 -40.89 20.81
CA TRP A 23 8.84 -39.42 20.79
C TRP A 23 9.26 -39.01 19.37
N ALA A 24 8.41 -38.23 18.72
CA ALA A 24 8.71 -37.56 17.46
C ALA A 24 9.57 -36.33 17.81
N ASP A 25 10.72 -36.19 17.16
CA ASP A 25 11.54 -34.99 17.32
C ASP A 25 10.79 -33.80 16.71
N GLU A 26 10.53 -32.83 17.57
CA GLU A 26 9.99 -31.51 17.30
C GLU A 26 10.99 -30.77 16.38
N ILE A 27 10.60 -30.53 15.13
CA ILE A 27 11.37 -29.68 14.21
C ILE A 27 11.16 -28.25 14.69
N THR A 28 12.09 -27.75 15.48
CA THR A 28 12.20 -26.32 15.77
C THR A 28 12.86 -25.67 14.56
N GLU A 29 12.07 -24.95 13.75
CA GLU A 29 12.62 -24.04 12.74
C GLU A 29 13.36 -22.91 13.48
N ILE A 30 14.68 -22.96 13.43
CA ILE A 30 15.54 -21.89 13.89
C ILE A 30 15.46 -20.79 12.82
N TYR A 31 14.73 -19.71 13.09
CA TYR A 31 14.82 -18.48 12.30
C TYR A 31 16.23 -17.92 12.45
N GLU A 32 17.08 -18.11 11.46
CA GLU A 32 18.34 -17.37 11.38
C GLU A 32 18.00 -15.90 11.09
N PRO A 33 18.50 -14.94 11.89
CA PRO A 33 18.33 -13.54 11.59
C PRO A 33 19.03 -13.25 10.26
N ILE A 34 18.25 -12.74 9.32
CA ILE A 34 18.73 -12.11 8.09
C ILE A 34 19.84 -11.12 8.49
N SER A 35 20.98 -11.16 7.79
CA SER A 35 22.15 -10.35 8.16
C SER A 35 21.80 -8.85 8.12
N GLU A 36 22.49 -8.02 8.92
CA GLU A 36 22.22 -6.56 9.02
C GLU A 36 22.25 -5.80 7.67
N ASP A 37 22.71 -6.44 6.58
CA ASP A 37 22.86 -5.89 5.22
C ASP A 37 21.76 -6.33 4.20
N ASP A 38 20.75 -7.13 4.58
CA ASP A 38 19.98 -7.94 3.61
C ASP A 38 18.58 -7.43 3.18
N LEU A 39 18.04 -6.32 3.70
CA LEU A 39 16.74 -5.82 3.21
C LEU A 39 16.82 -5.30 1.77
N GLY A 40 18.02 -4.85 1.34
CA GLY A 40 18.21 -4.18 0.07
C GLY A 40 17.49 -2.83 0.01
N ALA A 41 17.12 -2.41 -1.19
CA ALA A 41 16.27 -1.24 -1.37
C ALA A 41 14.85 -1.56 -0.91
N TYR A 42 14.18 -0.58 -0.31
CA TYR A 42 12.80 -0.73 0.17
C TYR A 42 12.04 0.57 -0.02
N THR A 43 10.72 0.48 0.08
CA THR A 43 9.80 1.63 0.09
C THR A 43 8.79 1.48 1.19
N ILE A 44 8.41 2.58 1.83
CA ILE A 44 7.42 2.58 2.90
C ILE A 44 6.17 3.34 2.46
N VAL A 45 5.05 2.63 2.43
CA VAL A 45 3.73 3.19 2.16
C VAL A 45 2.96 3.24 3.47
N ALA A 46 2.27 4.36 3.72
CA ALA A 46 1.42 4.56 4.88
C ALA A 46 -0.05 4.67 4.49
N PRO A 47 -0.79 3.55 4.46
CA PRO A 47 -2.25 3.56 4.46
C PRO A 47 -2.78 4.11 5.78
N ILE A 48 -3.76 5.00 5.68
CA ILE A 48 -4.45 5.59 6.83
C ILE A 48 -5.92 5.19 6.77
N ASP A 49 -6.38 4.37 7.71
CA ASP A 49 -7.71 3.74 7.64
C ASP A 49 -8.24 3.17 8.98
N THR A 50 -9.34 2.42 8.97
CA THR A 50 -10.11 1.93 10.13
C THR A 50 -9.36 1.02 11.09
N GLY A 51 -8.45 0.21 10.56
CA GLY A 51 -7.75 -0.86 11.26
C GLY A 51 -7.26 -1.91 10.25
N ILE A 52 -6.57 -2.93 10.71
CA ILE A 52 -6.00 -3.97 9.83
C ILE A 52 -5.97 -5.35 10.49
N ASN A 53 -6.37 -6.35 9.73
CA ASN A 53 -6.22 -7.76 10.09
C ASN A 53 -4.79 -8.25 9.81
N VAL A 54 -3.89 -8.09 10.78
CA VAL A 54 -2.48 -8.50 10.66
C VAL A 54 -2.28 -10.02 10.51
N TYR A 55 -3.32 -10.83 10.81
CA TYR A 55 -3.26 -12.28 10.72
C TYR A 55 -3.49 -12.82 9.32
N HIS A 56 -4.00 -11.99 8.41
CA HIS A 56 -4.32 -12.42 7.06
C HIS A 56 -3.04 -12.84 6.31
N ASN A 57 -3.09 -13.99 5.63
CA ASN A 57 -1.94 -14.58 4.93
C ASN A 57 -1.34 -13.65 3.87
N HIS A 58 -2.13 -12.71 3.37
CA HIS A 58 -1.69 -11.67 2.43
C HIS A 58 -0.57 -10.78 2.99
N PHE A 59 -0.52 -10.57 4.32
CA PHE A 59 0.45 -9.68 4.95
C PHE A 59 1.67 -10.40 5.53
N ILE A 60 1.65 -11.73 5.52
CA ILE A 60 2.75 -12.54 6.06
C ILE A 60 3.97 -12.40 5.15
N MET A 61 5.14 -12.22 5.76
CA MET A 61 6.42 -12.16 5.06
C MET A 61 7.35 -13.28 5.51
N ASN A 62 8.17 -13.74 4.57
CA ASN A 62 9.27 -14.64 4.90
C ASN A 62 10.42 -13.82 5.50
N GLY A 63 10.69 -14.00 6.78
CA GLY A 63 11.84 -13.40 7.46
C GLY A 63 11.48 -12.29 8.43
N SER A 64 12.46 -11.42 8.71
CA SER A 64 12.39 -10.36 9.71
C SER A 64 12.89 -9.05 9.10
N TYR A 65 12.30 -7.94 9.50
CA TYR A 65 12.92 -6.64 9.21
C TYR A 65 14.23 -6.47 9.98
N PRO A 66 15.22 -5.78 9.40
CA PRO A 66 16.47 -5.47 10.10
C PRO A 66 16.20 -4.45 11.21
N SER A 67 16.96 -4.53 12.30
CA SER A 67 16.83 -3.61 13.43
C SER A 67 16.99 -2.14 13.02
N SER A 68 17.83 -1.86 12.01
CA SER A 68 18.02 -0.50 11.48
C SER A 68 16.72 0.12 10.93
N LEU A 69 15.86 -0.67 10.29
CA LEU A 69 14.55 -0.20 9.80
C LEU A 69 13.61 0.05 10.97
N LEU A 70 13.53 -0.90 11.91
CA LEU A 70 12.64 -0.80 13.08
C LEU A 70 13.02 0.40 13.96
N ASP A 71 14.32 0.59 14.21
CA ASP A 71 14.86 1.75 14.93
C ASP A 71 14.59 3.04 14.17
N GLY A 72 14.76 3.03 12.83
CA GLY A 72 14.50 4.19 11.98
C GLY A 72 13.03 4.62 11.96
N LEU A 73 12.10 3.69 12.14
CA LEU A 73 10.67 3.95 12.31
C LEU A 73 10.29 4.24 13.77
N ASN A 74 11.23 4.16 14.71
CA ASN A 74 10.99 4.26 16.15
C ASN A 74 9.96 3.24 16.67
N VAL A 75 10.04 1.99 16.22
CA VAL A 75 9.21 0.90 16.75
C VAL A 75 9.42 0.77 18.26
N THR A 76 8.36 0.88 19.04
CA THR A 76 8.38 0.84 20.51
C THR A 76 8.01 -0.53 21.06
N MET A 77 7.27 -1.32 20.26
CA MET A 77 6.74 -2.63 20.65
C MET A 77 6.87 -3.61 19.49
N ILE A 78 7.19 -4.86 19.80
CA ILE A 78 7.16 -5.96 18.84
C ILE A 78 6.19 -7.00 19.37
N CYS A 79 5.17 -7.32 18.58
CA CYS A 79 4.22 -8.38 18.87
C CYS A 79 4.59 -9.62 18.07
N ASP A 80 4.79 -10.74 18.77
CA ASP A 80 4.88 -12.06 18.16
C ASP A 80 3.47 -12.58 17.92
N ILE A 81 3.03 -12.59 16.65
CA ILE A 81 1.67 -12.99 16.30
C ILE A 81 1.56 -14.50 16.08
N SER A 82 0.43 -15.07 16.46
CA SER A 82 0.09 -16.47 16.24
C SER A 82 -0.17 -16.77 14.76
N THR A 83 0.42 -17.86 14.26
CA THR A 83 0.28 -18.30 12.86
C THR A 83 -0.52 -19.59 12.69
N GLU A 84 -1.02 -20.17 13.78
CA GLU A 84 -1.81 -21.40 13.78
C GLU A 84 -3.25 -21.15 14.24
N GLY A 85 -4.19 -21.93 13.71
CA GLY A 85 -5.62 -21.78 14.01
C GLY A 85 -6.32 -20.72 13.15
N THR A 86 -7.60 -20.53 13.46
CA THR A 86 -8.51 -19.54 12.88
C THR A 86 -8.15 -18.12 13.32
N TRP A 87 -8.74 -17.11 12.65
CA TRP A 87 -8.58 -15.70 13.03
C TRP A 87 -8.86 -15.46 14.52
N GLN A 88 -9.99 -15.98 15.02
CA GLN A 88 -10.41 -15.82 16.42
C GLN A 88 -9.43 -16.49 17.39
N GLU A 89 -8.96 -17.70 17.07
CA GLU A 89 -8.00 -18.42 17.93
C GLU A 89 -6.65 -17.70 18.00
N ARG A 90 -6.19 -17.09 16.89
CA ARG A 90 -4.95 -16.30 16.86
C ARG A 90 -5.10 -15.01 17.67
N TYR A 91 -6.19 -14.27 17.48
CA TYR A 91 -6.49 -13.07 18.26
C TYR A 91 -6.55 -13.38 19.77
N GLU A 92 -7.25 -14.45 20.17
CA GLU A 92 -7.36 -14.84 21.58
C GLU A 92 -6.00 -15.25 22.18
N ALA A 93 -5.15 -15.91 21.40
CA ALA A 93 -3.82 -16.33 21.83
C ALA A 93 -2.87 -15.15 22.09
N ASP A 94 -2.96 -14.10 21.28
CA ASP A 94 -2.07 -12.93 21.36
C ASP A 94 -2.64 -11.79 22.20
N LYS A 95 -3.89 -11.92 22.68
CA LYS A 95 -4.61 -10.84 23.36
C LYS A 95 -3.85 -10.28 24.56
N GLU A 96 -3.49 -11.12 25.52
CA GLU A 96 -2.84 -10.68 26.76
C GLU A 96 -1.37 -10.26 26.55
N SER A 97 -0.71 -10.81 25.53
CA SER A 97 0.72 -10.59 25.26
C SER A 97 1.01 -9.46 24.28
N CYS A 98 0.03 -9.08 23.46
CA CYS A 98 0.13 -8.01 22.46
C CYS A 98 -1.03 -7.02 22.60
N TRP A 99 -2.25 -7.40 22.21
CA TRP A 99 -3.35 -6.45 21.98
C TRP A 99 -3.74 -5.64 23.22
N ASP A 100 -3.81 -6.26 24.40
CA ASP A 100 -4.15 -5.60 25.66
C ASP A 100 -3.04 -4.63 26.17
N LEU A 101 -1.87 -4.61 25.51
CA LEU A 101 -0.72 -3.78 25.89
C LEU A 101 -0.53 -2.55 24.99
N ILE A 102 -1.10 -2.53 23.79
CA ILE A 102 -0.90 -1.45 22.82
C ILE A 102 -1.57 -0.17 23.32
N THR A 103 -0.84 0.95 23.22
CA THR A 103 -1.35 2.29 23.54
C THR A 103 -1.24 3.21 22.35
N SER A 104 -1.87 4.39 22.41
CA SER A 104 -1.80 5.39 21.33
C SER A 104 -0.42 6.03 21.13
N SER A 105 0.53 5.73 22.01
CA SER A 105 1.93 6.15 21.87
C SER A 105 2.82 5.11 21.20
N ASP A 106 2.29 3.92 20.94
CA ASP A 106 3.08 2.81 20.41
C ASP A 106 3.15 2.80 18.89
N ILE A 107 4.33 2.41 18.41
CA ILE A 107 4.56 1.97 17.04
C ILE A 107 4.91 0.49 17.13
N VAL A 108 4.02 -0.35 16.62
CA VAL A 108 4.04 -1.80 16.83
C VAL A 108 4.46 -2.49 15.55
N TRP A 109 5.49 -3.32 15.61
CA TRP A 109 5.75 -4.28 14.53
C TRP A 109 5.14 -5.63 14.86
N PHE A 110 4.30 -6.15 13.96
CA PHE A 110 3.75 -7.49 14.05
C PHE A 110 4.73 -8.46 13.38
N ARG A 111 5.54 -9.14 14.19
CA ARG A 111 6.66 -9.97 13.70
C ARG A 111 6.15 -11.05 12.76
N GLY A 112 6.86 -11.22 11.64
CA GLY A 112 6.47 -12.17 10.58
C GLY A 112 5.48 -11.57 9.58
N THR A 113 5.09 -10.30 9.73
CA THR A 113 4.26 -9.57 8.77
C THR A 113 4.99 -8.35 8.21
N ARG A 114 4.44 -7.81 7.12
CA ARG A 114 4.85 -6.55 6.51
C ARG A 114 4.35 -5.31 7.24
N ILE A 115 3.61 -5.49 8.34
CA ILE A 115 2.82 -4.43 8.99
C ILE A 115 3.56 -3.87 10.21
N ILE A 116 3.81 -2.57 10.15
CA ILE A 116 4.20 -1.75 11.31
C ILE A 116 3.04 -0.77 11.52
N GLY A 117 2.33 -0.89 12.64
CA GLY A 117 1.10 -0.15 12.91
C GLY A 117 1.24 0.89 14.00
N THR A 118 0.42 1.93 13.94
CA THR A 118 0.23 2.89 15.04
C THR A 118 -1.20 3.41 15.04
N SER A 119 -1.68 3.84 16.20
CA SER A 119 -3.01 4.43 16.37
C SER A 119 -2.88 5.70 17.21
N PRO A 120 -2.68 6.87 16.57
CA PRO A 120 -2.43 8.11 17.30
C PRO A 120 -3.68 8.65 18.02
N ASP A 121 -4.86 8.16 17.67
CA ASP A 121 -6.14 8.55 18.30
C ASP A 121 -6.49 7.56 19.43
N ASP A 122 -6.98 8.07 20.58
CA ASP A 122 -7.28 7.26 21.78
C ASP A 122 -8.73 6.72 21.82
N ALA A 123 -9.43 6.75 20.68
CA ALA A 123 -10.86 6.51 20.60
C ALA A 123 -11.25 5.07 20.24
N THR A 124 -10.31 4.12 20.23
CA THR A 124 -10.53 2.74 19.77
C THR A 124 -10.34 1.74 20.90
N ASP A 125 -11.18 0.69 20.92
CA ASP A 125 -11.16 -0.32 21.98
C ASP A 125 -9.95 -1.28 21.85
N ILE A 126 -9.50 -1.52 20.61
CA ILE A 126 -8.32 -2.34 20.29
C ILE A 126 -7.52 -1.60 19.23
N PRO A 127 -6.46 -0.87 19.62
CA PRO A 127 -5.67 -0.08 18.67
C PRO A 127 -5.10 -0.93 17.53
N ILE A 128 -5.13 -0.38 16.31
CA ILE A 128 -4.61 -0.93 15.05
C ILE A 128 -5.44 -2.09 14.48
N LEU A 129 -6.00 -2.97 15.32
CA LEU A 129 -6.75 -4.14 14.85
C LEU A 129 -8.07 -3.72 14.23
N ASP A 130 -8.39 -4.28 13.06
CA ASP A 130 -9.64 -3.98 12.36
C ASP A 130 -10.88 -4.33 13.21
N ASP A 131 -11.93 -3.51 13.11
CA ASP A 131 -13.23 -3.83 13.68
C ASP A 131 -13.81 -5.02 12.91
N PRO A 132 -14.26 -6.11 13.56
CA PRO A 132 -14.95 -7.21 12.87
C PRO A 132 -16.16 -6.77 12.02
N GLN A 133 -16.69 -5.57 12.22
CA GLN A 133 -17.78 -4.98 11.44
C GLN A 133 -17.32 -4.01 10.34
N ASP A 134 -16.05 -3.62 10.30
CA ASP A 134 -15.49 -2.70 9.33
C ASP A 134 -14.12 -3.21 8.87
N GLY A 135 -14.07 -3.78 7.65
CA GLY A 135 -12.87 -4.41 7.08
C GLY A 135 -12.09 -3.55 6.11
N HIS A 136 -12.38 -2.24 6.10
CA HIS A 136 -11.96 -1.35 5.04
C HIS A 136 -10.43 -1.22 4.97
N GLY A 137 -9.76 -1.00 6.11
CA GLY A 137 -8.30 -0.85 6.15
C GLY A 137 -7.52 -2.11 5.77
N THR A 138 -8.07 -3.30 6.03
CA THR A 138 -7.52 -4.57 5.52
C THR A 138 -7.51 -4.60 3.99
N ALA A 139 -8.64 -4.29 3.35
CA ALA A 139 -8.74 -4.27 1.89
C ALA A 139 -7.85 -3.17 1.27
N VAL A 140 -7.87 -1.96 1.84
CA VAL A 140 -7.03 -0.83 1.41
C VAL A 140 -5.54 -1.19 1.44
N THR A 141 -5.08 -1.82 2.52
CA THR A 141 -3.67 -2.24 2.62
C THR A 141 -3.34 -3.37 1.64
N GLY A 142 -4.29 -4.29 1.43
CA GLY A 142 -4.19 -5.32 0.40
C GLY A 142 -3.96 -4.72 -1.00
N ALA A 143 -4.71 -3.68 -1.36
CA ALA A 143 -4.57 -3.02 -2.66
C ALA A 143 -3.17 -2.41 -2.89
N VAL A 144 -2.52 -1.90 -1.83
CA VAL A 144 -1.12 -1.46 -1.90
C VAL A 144 -0.20 -2.63 -2.24
N LEU A 145 -0.34 -3.75 -1.54
CA LEU A 145 0.54 -4.91 -1.66
C LEU A 145 0.28 -5.74 -2.91
N ASP A 146 -0.95 -5.77 -3.43
CA ASP A 146 -1.22 -6.36 -4.75
C ASP A 146 -0.48 -5.60 -5.86
N ALA A 147 -0.19 -4.31 -5.68
CA ALA A 147 0.57 -3.50 -6.65
C ALA A 147 2.08 -3.62 -6.40
N ASN A 148 2.50 -3.52 -5.15
CA ASN A 148 3.88 -3.74 -4.73
C ASN A 148 3.97 -4.73 -3.57
N PRO A 149 4.16 -6.02 -3.85
CA PRO A 149 4.26 -7.04 -2.81
C PRO A 149 5.44 -6.83 -1.86
N ASP A 150 6.44 -6.04 -2.25
CA ASP A 150 7.66 -5.80 -1.47
C ASP A 150 7.63 -4.50 -0.65
N ALA A 151 6.51 -3.76 -0.68
CA ALA A 151 6.37 -2.58 0.15
C ALA A 151 6.40 -2.93 1.65
N VAL A 152 7.05 -2.06 2.43
CA VAL A 152 6.89 -2.01 3.88
C VAL A 152 5.66 -1.17 4.19
N ILE A 153 4.78 -1.68 5.04
CA ILE A 153 3.55 -0.97 5.41
C ILE A 153 3.74 -0.30 6.77
N PHE A 154 3.62 1.03 6.79
CA PHE A 154 3.47 1.82 8.01
C PHE A 154 1.99 2.19 8.19
N PHE A 155 1.19 1.26 8.68
CA PHE A 155 -0.25 1.43 8.82
C PHE A 155 -0.57 2.44 9.94
N VAL A 156 -1.47 3.38 9.67
CA VAL A 156 -1.96 4.32 10.67
C VAL A 156 -3.46 4.18 10.82
N GLU A 157 -3.92 3.81 12.01
CA GLU A 157 -5.34 3.77 12.31
C GLU A 157 -5.90 5.20 12.47
N GLY A 158 -7.03 5.49 11.84
CA GLY A 158 -7.81 6.71 12.04
C GLY A 158 -8.17 7.45 10.76
N PHE A 159 -8.96 8.52 10.92
CA PHE A 159 -9.42 9.40 9.83
C PHE A 159 -9.16 10.88 10.10
N SER A 160 -8.27 11.16 11.06
CA SER A 160 -8.02 12.49 11.59
C SER A 160 -6.79 13.15 10.94
N ASP A 161 -6.67 14.46 11.14
CA ASP A 161 -5.45 15.20 10.83
C ASP A 161 -4.27 14.67 11.67
N ALA A 162 -4.52 14.22 12.90
CA ALA A 162 -3.51 13.56 13.74
C ALA A 162 -2.97 12.26 13.11
N ALA A 163 -3.83 11.43 12.54
CA ALA A 163 -3.44 10.23 11.80
C ALA A 163 -2.58 10.58 10.58
N VAL A 164 -3.01 11.55 9.78
CA VAL A 164 -2.22 12.06 8.64
C VAL A 164 -0.88 12.63 9.09
N LEU A 165 -0.84 13.38 10.20
CA LEU A 165 0.38 13.95 10.75
C LEU A 165 1.34 12.89 11.30
N ALA A 166 0.84 11.78 11.84
CA ALA A 166 1.67 10.67 12.29
C ALA A 166 2.47 10.08 11.10
N ALA A 167 1.79 9.82 9.98
CA ALA A 167 2.45 9.39 8.74
C ALA A 167 3.32 10.50 8.12
N ALA A 168 2.86 11.74 8.12
CA ALA A 168 3.59 12.89 7.57
C ALA A 168 4.94 13.09 8.28
N ASN A 169 4.97 12.98 9.60
CA ASN A 169 6.16 13.24 10.41
C ASN A 169 7.09 12.02 10.56
N GLN A 170 6.65 10.81 10.17
CA GLN A 170 7.51 9.62 10.16
C GLN A 170 8.58 9.73 9.06
N PRO A 171 9.88 9.93 9.37
CA PRO A 171 10.86 10.34 8.37
C PRO A 171 11.06 9.35 7.20
N LEU A 172 10.83 8.06 7.43
CA LEU A 172 11.07 7.02 6.42
C LEU A 172 9.88 6.74 5.49
N VAL A 173 8.69 7.29 5.77
CA VAL A 173 7.50 7.10 4.91
C VAL A 173 7.67 7.88 3.60
N ASP A 174 7.48 7.19 2.47
CA ASP A 174 7.59 7.74 1.11
C ASP A 174 6.25 8.28 0.61
N ILE A 175 5.20 7.47 0.81
CA ILE A 175 3.87 7.67 0.23
C ILE A 175 2.84 7.53 1.33
N ILE A 176 1.91 8.48 1.41
CA ILE A 176 0.73 8.42 2.26
C ILE A 176 -0.48 8.22 1.38
N THR A 177 -1.40 7.33 1.76
CA THR A 177 -2.65 7.11 1.05
C THR A 177 -3.83 7.20 2.01
N THR A 178 -4.80 8.06 1.67
CA THR A 178 -6.04 8.25 2.44
C THR A 178 -7.23 7.80 1.60
N SER A 179 -7.88 6.74 2.05
CA SER A 179 -9.00 6.09 1.36
C SER A 179 -10.36 6.42 1.98
N PHE A 180 -10.47 7.59 2.61
CA PHE A 180 -11.65 8.07 3.31
C PHE A 180 -12.01 9.47 2.86
N GLY A 181 -13.29 9.82 3.00
CA GLY A 181 -13.77 11.14 2.63
C GLY A 181 -15.28 11.23 2.89
N PRO A 182 -15.80 12.44 3.11
CA PRO A 182 -17.23 12.63 3.31
C PRO A 182 -17.99 12.53 1.99
N ILE A 183 -19.10 11.77 2.00
CA ILE A 183 -19.95 11.57 0.83
C ILE A 183 -20.36 12.92 0.20
N GLY A 184 -20.19 13.02 -1.11
CA GLY A 184 -20.49 14.24 -1.88
C GLY A 184 -19.36 15.27 -1.87
N SER A 185 -18.16 14.86 -1.44
CA SER A 185 -17.01 15.75 -1.22
C SER A 185 -17.39 16.94 -0.33
N VAL A 186 -18.12 16.70 0.77
CA VAL A 186 -18.47 17.79 1.69
C VAL A 186 -17.17 18.32 2.31
N PRO A 187 -16.86 19.62 2.25
CA PRO A 187 -15.58 20.11 2.75
C PRO A 187 -15.45 19.87 4.26
N VAL A 188 -14.44 19.09 4.67
CA VAL A 188 -14.08 18.86 6.07
C VAL A 188 -12.66 19.40 6.28
N PRO A 189 -12.48 20.48 7.07
CA PRO A 189 -11.18 21.11 7.26
C PRO A 189 -10.26 20.28 8.17
N GLY A 190 -8.95 20.47 8.02
CA GLY A 190 -7.87 19.90 8.83
C GLY A 190 -7.04 18.84 8.10
N ILE A 191 -7.66 17.96 7.32
CA ILE A 191 -6.94 16.91 6.57
C ILE A 191 -6.04 17.52 5.50
N GLU A 192 -6.50 18.57 4.82
CA GLU A 192 -5.73 19.32 3.84
C GLU A 192 -4.45 19.92 4.45
N ASP A 193 -4.50 20.45 5.68
CA ASP A 193 -3.34 21.04 6.34
C ASP A 193 -2.29 19.97 6.67
N ALA A 194 -2.73 18.79 7.12
CA ALA A 194 -1.84 17.67 7.41
C ALA A 194 -1.20 17.09 6.13
N THR A 195 -1.98 16.95 5.05
CA THR A 195 -1.44 16.50 3.75
C THR A 195 -0.49 17.53 3.14
N LYS A 196 -0.72 18.83 3.40
CA LYS A 196 0.21 19.89 3.00
C LYS A 196 1.57 19.73 3.67
N ILE A 197 1.59 19.44 4.96
CA ILE A 197 2.84 19.17 5.69
C ILE A 197 3.54 17.95 5.08
N ALA A 198 2.81 16.87 4.81
CA ALA A 198 3.40 15.68 4.18
C ALA A 198 4.07 15.98 2.84
N VAL A 199 3.39 16.70 1.95
CA VAL A 199 3.86 16.91 0.57
C VAL A 199 4.75 18.13 0.43
N VAL A 200 4.32 19.28 0.93
CA VAL A 200 5.01 20.56 0.71
C VAL A 200 6.21 20.67 1.64
N ASP A 201 6.08 20.30 2.91
CA ASP A 201 7.17 20.45 3.88
C ASP A 201 8.08 19.22 3.86
N ASN A 202 7.49 18.02 3.94
CA ASN A 202 8.25 16.76 4.05
C ASN A 202 8.52 16.08 2.70
N LYS A 203 8.10 16.67 1.57
CA LYS A 203 8.42 16.25 0.19
C LYS A 203 7.96 14.85 -0.20
N LYS A 204 7.00 14.30 0.54
CA LYS A 204 6.41 12.97 0.31
C LYS A 204 5.38 13.00 -0.81
N ILE A 205 4.94 11.81 -1.22
CA ILE A 205 3.75 11.67 -2.06
C ILE A 205 2.53 11.51 -1.18
N HIS A 206 1.44 12.18 -1.54
CA HIS A 206 0.11 11.90 -1.01
C HIS A 206 -0.84 11.53 -2.15
N ALA A 207 -1.51 10.38 -2.02
CA ALA A 207 -2.61 9.94 -2.87
C ALA A 207 -3.91 9.99 -2.07
N GLY A 208 -4.89 10.76 -2.54
CA GLY A 208 -6.17 10.95 -1.87
C GLY A 208 -7.33 10.44 -2.72
N ALA A 209 -8.24 9.69 -2.11
CA ALA A 209 -9.43 9.17 -2.76
C ALA A 209 -10.43 10.27 -3.07
N ALA A 210 -10.83 10.40 -4.34
CA ALA A 210 -11.98 11.22 -4.69
C ALA A 210 -13.27 10.56 -4.19
N ASP A 211 -14.38 11.30 -4.21
CA ASP A 211 -15.65 10.78 -3.72
C ASP A 211 -16.20 9.63 -4.58
N ASN A 212 -16.91 8.68 -3.96
CA ASN A 212 -17.58 7.57 -4.67
C ASN A 212 -18.87 7.98 -5.39
N SER A 213 -19.10 9.28 -5.58
CA SER A 213 -20.13 9.84 -6.44
C SER A 213 -19.49 10.75 -7.50
N PRO A 214 -20.24 11.23 -8.51
CA PRO A 214 -19.73 12.17 -9.52
C PRO A 214 -19.34 13.57 -8.97
N SER A 215 -19.28 13.74 -7.65
CA SER A 215 -18.96 15.02 -7.00
C SER A 215 -17.55 15.50 -7.38
N PRO A 216 -17.34 16.81 -7.57
CA PRO A 216 -16.03 17.32 -7.92
C PRO A 216 -15.00 17.09 -6.80
N ALA A 217 -13.92 16.39 -7.13
CA ALA A 217 -12.79 16.13 -6.24
C ALA A 217 -12.14 17.43 -5.75
N VAL A 218 -12.27 18.53 -6.50
CA VAL A 218 -11.74 19.87 -6.16
C VAL A 218 -11.96 20.26 -4.70
N GLN A 219 -13.13 19.97 -4.14
CA GLN A 219 -13.51 20.41 -2.79
C GLN A 219 -13.37 19.30 -1.73
N ASP A 220 -12.96 18.11 -2.16
CA ASP A 220 -12.66 16.98 -1.28
C ASP A 220 -11.37 17.26 -0.50
N SER A 221 -11.33 17.04 0.81
CA SER A 221 -10.15 17.39 1.62
C SER A 221 -8.96 16.44 1.46
N THR A 222 -9.15 15.28 0.81
CA THR A 222 -8.06 14.34 0.53
C THR A 222 -7.55 14.47 -0.89
N ALA A 223 -8.45 14.42 -1.87
CA ALA A 223 -8.14 14.44 -3.30
C ALA A 223 -8.04 15.86 -3.86
N GLY A 224 -8.78 16.81 -3.30
CA GLY A 224 -8.89 18.18 -3.79
C GLY A 224 -7.69 19.08 -3.58
N PRO A 225 -6.90 18.98 -2.49
CA PRO A 225 -5.78 19.90 -2.27
C PRO A 225 -4.76 19.82 -3.41
N PRO A 226 -4.25 20.96 -3.92
CA PRO A 226 -3.40 21.00 -5.13
C PRO A 226 -2.05 20.30 -4.97
N TRP A 227 -1.65 19.99 -3.74
CA TRP A 227 -0.46 19.20 -3.44
C TRP A 227 -0.76 17.70 -3.34
N SER A 228 -2.01 17.23 -3.37
CA SER A 228 -2.36 15.81 -3.40
C SER A 228 -2.47 15.29 -4.83
N ILE A 229 -2.25 13.99 -5.04
CA ILE A 229 -2.69 13.31 -6.26
C ILE A 229 -4.11 12.81 -5.99
N GLY A 230 -5.11 13.45 -6.59
CA GLY A 230 -6.51 13.07 -6.47
C GLY A 230 -6.85 11.89 -7.38
N ILE A 231 -7.26 10.77 -6.78
CA ILE A 231 -7.50 9.51 -7.50
C ILE A 231 -8.99 9.23 -7.59
N SER A 232 -9.50 9.11 -8.82
CA SER A 232 -10.80 8.49 -9.08
C SER A 232 -10.64 7.02 -9.49
N GLY A 233 -11.77 6.38 -9.70
CA GLY A 233 -11.91 5.01 -10.14
C GLY A 233 -12.07 4.90 -11.63
N TYR A 234 -11.43 3.86 -12.16
CA TYR A 234 -11.65 3.31 -13.47
C TYR A 234 -11.88 1.82 -13.32
N ALA A 235 -12.95 1.29 -13.89
CA ALA A 235 -13.18 -0.15 -13.83
C ALA A 235 -12.32 -0.83 -14.89
N GLU A 236 -11.32 -1.60 -14.44
CA GLU A 236 -10.57 -2.45 -15.35
C GLU A 236 -11.37 -3.71 -15.69
N GLU A 237 -11.08 -4.29 -16.85
CA GLU A 237 -11.70 -5.54 -17.31
C GLU A 237 -13.24 -5.50 -17.46
N GLY A 238 -13.94 -6.52 -16.96
CA GLY A 238 -15.37 -6.75 -17.18
C GLY A 238 -16.31 -5.99 -16.26
N ASP A 239 -15.80 -5.12 -15.39
CA ASP A 239 -16.58 -4.48 -14.34
C ASP A 239 -17.23 -3.14 -14.75
N ASP A 240 -17.75 -3.08 -15.98
CA ASP A 240 -18.77 -2.09 -16.31
C ASP A 240 -18.39 -0.64 -15.87
N GLN A 241 -17.31 -0.08 -16.40
CA GLN A 241 -16.95 1.37 -16.50
C GLN A 241 -17.55 2.35 -15.46
N LYS A 242 -17.17 2.23 -14.17
CA LYS A 242 -17.71 3.05 -13.06
C LYS A 242 -17.17 4.49 -12.97
N GLU A 243 -16.40 4.97 -13.94
CA GLU A 243 -15.68 6.26 -13.90
C GLU A 243 -16.60 7.45 -13.66
N THR A 244 -17.82 7.38 -14.20
CA THR A 244 -18.78 8.48 -14.07
C THR A 244 -19.45 8.57 -12.72
N MET A 245 -19.32 7.51 -11.91
CA MET A 245 -19.77 7.48 -10.52
C MET A 245 -18.62 7.78 -9.55
N SER A 246 -17.41 8.00 -10.05
CA SER A 246 -16.21 8.10 -9.24
C SER A 246 -15.55 9.45 -9.44
N GLY A 247 -15.75 10.37 -8.49
CA GLY A 247 -15.13 11.70 -8.37
C GLY A 247 -14.81 12.43 -9.68
N SER A 248 -15.50 13.54 -9.98
CA SER A 248 -15.16 14.33 -11.17
C SER A 248 -13.95 15.25 -10.93
N TYR A 249 -13.25 15.62 -12.00
CA TYR A 249 -12.03 16.42 -11.95
C TYR A 249 -10.88 15.85 -11.07
N PRO A 250 -10.58 14.54 -11.15
CA PRO A 250 -9.42 13.97 -10.46
C PRO A 250 -8.11 14.37 -11.17
N ASP A 251 -6.97 14.03 -10.58
CA ASP A 251 -5.70 14.02 -11.31
C ASP A 251 -5.56 12.79 -12.19
N ILE A 252 -5.95 11.63 -11.66
CA ILE A 252 -5.75 10.31 -12.28
C ILE A 252 -6.93 9.41 -11.93
N ALA A 253 -7.24 8.44 -12.79
CA ALA A 253 -8.11 7.31 -12.46
C ALA A 253 -7.31 6.00 -12.38
N ALA A 254 -7.71 5.08 -11.51
CA ALA A 254 -7.07 3.77 -11.35
C ALA A 254 -8.09 2.68 -11.00
N ASP A 255 -7.63 1.43 -10.98
CA ASP A 255 -8.49 0.25 -10.83
C ASP A 255 -9.42 0.32 -9.61
N TRP A 256 -10.71 0.46 -9.90
CA TRP A 256 -11.77 0.72 -8.94
C TRP A 256 -12.25 -0.54 -8.23
N THR A 257 -12.21 -1.70 -8.89
CA THR A 257 -12.76 -2.95 -8.37
C THR A 257 -11.70 -4.02 -8.34
N GLN A 258 -11.46 -4.54 -7.14
CA GLN A 258 -10.38 -5.49 -6.89
C GLN A 258 -10.90 -6.63 -6.01
N ILE A 259 -10.21 -7.77 -6.08
CA ILE A 259 -10.40 -8.89 -5.17
C ILE A 259 -9.40 -8.73 -4.03
N LEU A 260 -9.87 -8.33 -2.85
CA LEU A 260 -9.04 -7.88 -1.74
C LEU A 260 -9.23 -8.76 -0.49
N PRO A 261 -8.22 -8.83 0.40
CA PRO A 261 -8.24 -9.70 1.57
C PRO A 261 -9.39 -9.37 2.53
N ASN A 262 -9.94 -10.39 3.17
CA ASN A 262 -10.96 -10.24 4.20
C ASN A 262 -10.36 -9.86 5.55
N HIS A 263 -11.13 -9.12 6.35
CA HIS A 263 -10.73 -8.69 7.70
C HIS A 263 -11.05 -9.72 8.79
N ASP A 264 -11.99 -10.64 8.54
CA ASP A 264 -12.55 -11.56 9.55
C ASP A 264 -12.13 -13.04 9.38
N ASP A 265 -11.22 -13.32 8.45
CA ASP A 265 -10.60 -14.62 8.26
C ASP A 265 -9.07 -14.51 8.02
N ILE A 266 -8.42 -15.59 7.60
CA ILE A 266 -6.95 -15.62 7.41
C ILE A 266 -6.52 -15.78 5.95
N ASP A 267 -7.45 -16.07 5.03
CA ASP A 267 -7.13 -16.46 3.66
C ASP A 267 -8.21 -16.17 2.62
N GLY A 268 -9.35 -15.65 3.05
CA GLY A 268 -10.47 -15.28 2.21
C GLY A 268 -10.28 -13.93 1.55
N TYR A 269 -10.97 -13.77 0.42
CA TYR A 269 -10.97 -12.53 -0.34
C TYR A 269 -12.40 -12.22 -0.76
N HIS A 270 -12.68 -10.94 -0.99
CA HIS A 270 -13.94 -10.46 -1.52
C HIS A 270 -13.70 -9.46 -2.65
N GLU A 271 -14.64 -9.41 -3.59
CA GLU A 271 -14.68 -8.35 -4.59
C GLU A 271 -15.28 -7.10 -3.95
N THR A 272 -14.59 -5.97 -4.10
CA THR A 272 -15.02 -4.67 -3.56
C THR A 272 -14.64 -3.55 -4.50
N SER A 273 -15.36 -2.44 -4.41
CA SER A 273 -15.37 -1.38 -5.41
C SER A 273 -15.37 0.01 -4.75
N GLY A 274 -14.49 0.91 -5.20
CA GLY A 274 -14.41 2.27 -4.66
C GLY A 274 -13.10 3.00 -4.98
N THR A 275 -13.11 4.33 -4.91
CA THR A 275 -11.89 5.15 -4.99
C THR A 275 -10.94 4.79 -3.87
N SER A 276 -11.52 4.35 -2.75
CA SER A 276 -10.83 3.78 -1.61
C SER A 276 -9.89 2.63 -1.96
N PHE A 277 -10.08 1.93 -3.08
CA PHE A 277 -9.18 0.86 -3.54
C PHE A 277 -8.31 1.28 -4.74
N ALA A 278 -8.80 2.17 -5.60
CA ALA A 278 -8.01 2.77 -6.68
C ALA A 278 -6.82 3.61 -6.16
N THR A 279 -7.03 4.32 -5.06
CA THR A 279 -6.04 5.20 -4.41
C THR A 279 -4.84 4.42 -3.86
N PRO A 280 -5.02 3.43 -2.96
CA PRO A 280 -3.92 2.64 -2.41
C PRO A 280 -3.25 1.78 -3.48
N ARG A 281 -4.00 1.30 -4.48
CA ARG A 281 -3.42 0.63 -5.65
C ARG A 281 -2.42 1.55 -6.36
N THR A 282 -2.79 2.81 -6.60
CA THR A 282 -1.89 3.81 -7.22
C THR A 282 -0.67 4.10 -6.34
N ALA A 283 -0.86 4.23 -5.01
CA ALA A 283 0.25 4.37 -4.07
C ALA A 283 1.22 3.17 -4.14
N GLY A 284 0.69 1.95 -4.25
CA GLY A 284 1.46 0.74 -4.47
C GLY A 284 2.28 0.79 -5.78
N LEU A 285 1.68 1.19 -6.90
CA LEU A 285 2.39 1.34 -8.18
C LEU A 285 3.55 2.34 -8.10
N LEU A 286 3.30 3.51 -7.47
CA LEU A 286 4.34 4.52 -7.25
C LEU A 286 5.45 3.99 -6.33
N SER A 287 5.11 3.24 -5.29
CA SER A 287 6.10 2.61 -4.42
C SER A 287 6.97 1.61 -5.19
N LYS A 288 6.39 0.84 -6.12
CA LYS A 288 7.14 -0.10 -6.97
C LYS A 288 8.15 0.62 -7.87
N ILE A 289 7.78 1.77 -8.41
CA ILE A 289 8.65 2.63 -9.23
C ILE A 289 9.83 3.11 -8.37
N ILE A 290 9.56 3.67 -7.20
CA ILE A 290 10.60 4.17 -6.28
C ILE A 290 11.52 3.01 -5.86
N LEU A 291 10.97 1.86 -5.48
CA LEU A 291 11.73 0.66 -5.10
C LEU A 291 12.68 0.23 -6.20
N THR A 292 12.19 0.17 -7.44
CA THR A 292 13.00 -0.25 -8.59
C THR A 292 14.14 0.74 -8.84
N LEU A 293 13.85 2.03 -8.84
CA LEU A 293 14.86 3.08 -9.02
C LEU A 293 15.91 3.06 -7.89
N ARG A 294 15.48 2.88 -6.64
CA ARG A 294 16.37 2.73 -5.48
C ARG A 294 17.30 1.53 -5.64
N SER A 295 16.75 0.39 -6.04
CA SER A 295 17.51 -0.84 -6.27
C SER A 295 18.54 -0.67 -7.38
N ASP A 296 18.14 -0.08 -8.51
CA ASP A 296 19.00 0.08 -9.69
C ASP A 296 20.17 1.05 -9.47
N PHE A 297 19.99 2.06 -8.61
CA PHE A 297 20.99 3.09 -8.35
C PHE A 297 21.64 2.98 -6.96
N GLY A 298 21.28 1.98 -6.15
CA GLY A 298 21.90 1.70 -4.86
C GLY A 298 21.52 2.69 -3.75
N ASP A 299 20.28 3.21 -3.75
CA ASP A 299 19.73 3.98 -2.63
C ASP A 299 18.99 3.06 -1.66
N TYR A 300 19.66 2.72 -0.55
CA TYR A 300 19.15 1.79 0.47
C TYR A 300 18.43 2.48 1.63
N SER A 301 17.99 3.72 1.44
CA SER A 301 17.28 4.50 2.46
C SER A 301 15.88 4.88 1.95
N SER A 302 15.06 5.47 2.82
CA SER A 302 13.65 5.76 2.55
C SER A 302 13.22 7.13 3.06
N GLY A 303 12.06 7.58 2.60
CA GLY A 303 11.51 8.90 2.82
C GLY A 303 12.05 9.96 1.85
N ALA A 304 11.62 11.19 2.06
CA ALA A 304 12.02 12.36 1.29
C ALA A 304 12.45 13.53 2.20
N ASP A 305 12.93 13.24 3.41
CA ASP A 305 13.32 14.24 4.40
C ASP A 305 14.13 15.40 3.75
N PRO A 306 13.67 16.65 3.83
CA PRO A 306 14.28 17.76 3.12
C PRO A 306 15.69 18.11 3.64
N GLU A 307 16.00 17.79 4.89
CA GLU A 307 17.30 18.08 5.50
C GLU A 307 18.31 16.95 5.25
N LYS A 308 17.86 15.69 5.34
CA LYS A 308 18.73 14.50 5.22
C LYS A 308 18.87 13.99 3.79
N ARG A 309 17.79 14.08 3.01
CA ARG A 309 17.68 13.54 1.64
C ARG A 309 17.43 14.63 0.59
N GLY A 310 17.43 15.90 0.98
CA GLY A 310 17.27 17.02 0.05
C GLY A 310 15.90 17.10 -0.63
N GLY A 311 14.90 16.40 -0.11
CA GLY A 311 13.58 16.30 -0.74
C GLY A 311 13.46 15.19 -1.80
N PHE A 312 14.46 14.33 -1.92
CA PHE A 312 14.49 13.27 -2.93
C PHE A 312 13.94 11.95 -2.39
N LEU A 313 12.95 11.40 -3.10
CA LEU A 313 12.44 10.04 -2.89
C LEU A 313 13.47 9.01 -3.34
N VAL A 314 14.22 9.28 -4.41
CA VAL A 314 15.42 8.49 -4.77
C VAL A 314 16.63 9.41 -4.71
N SER A 315 17.63 9.08 -3.89
CA SER A 315 18.84 9.87 -3.73
C SER A 315 20.08 9.00 -3.92
N ALA A 316 20.62 9.00 -5.13
CA ALA A 316 21.78 8.21 -5.52
C ALA A 316 22.73 8.99 -6.44
N GLU A 317 23.95 8.48 -6.59
CA GLU A 317 24.91 9.08 -7.53
C GLU A 317 24.37 8.99 -8.96
N GLY A 318 24.13 10.14 -9.59
CA GLY A 318 23.62 10.23 -10.96
C GLY A 318 22.10 10.06 -11.10
N MET A 319 21.36 9.88 -10.01
CA MET A 319 19.89 9.83 -10.01
C MET A 319 19.32 10.47 -8.74
N ASN A 320 18.62 11.59 -8.93
CA ASN A 320 17.80 12.20 -7.89
C ASN A 320 16.38 12.33 -8.43
N VAL A 321 15.40 11.85 -7.67
CA VAL A 321 13.98 11.85 -8.07
C VAL A 321 13.15 12.47 -6.97
N THR A 322 12.40 13.51 -7.33
CA THR A 322 11.45 14.21 -6.45
C THR A 322 10.03 13.67 -6.62
N ASN A 323 9.12 14.12 -5.76
CA ASN A 323 7.68 13.92 -5.96
C ASN A 323 7.22 14.51 -7.30
N ASP A 324 7.69 15.70 -7.67
CA ASP A 324 7.30 16.37 -8.91
C ASP A 324 7.72 15.55 -10.15
N ASP A 325 8.93 14.99 -10.16
CA ASP A 325 9.40 14.12 -11.26
C ASP A 325 8.52 12.88 -11.44
N LEU A 326 8.08 12.26 -10.33
CA LEU A 326 7.19 11.10 -10.36
C LEU A 326 5.78 11.46 -10.80
N ARG A 327 5.26 12.62 -10.38
CA ARG A 327 3.94 13.11 -10.82
C ARG A 327 3.92 13.43 -12.30
N ASP A 328 4.95 14.12 -12.80
CA ASP A 328 5.06 14.44 -14.22
C ASP A 328 5.13 13.15 -15.06
N ALA A 329 5.92 12.18 -14.62
CA ALA A 329 5.98 10.88 -15.28
C ALA A 329 4.63 10.13 -15.22
N LEU A 330 3.95 10.13 -14.07
CA LEU A 330 2.62 9.55 -13.93
C LEU A 330 1.63 10.16 -14.93
N ASN A 331 1.58 11.49 -14.99
CA ASN A 331 0.71 12.26 -15.88
C ASN A 331 0.99 11.97 -17.36
N LEU A 332 2.27 11.88 -17.74
CA LEU A 332 2.68 11.55 -19.11
C LEU A 332 2.26 10.12 -19.50
N SER A 333 2.40 9.17 -18.57
CA SER A 333 2.14 7.76 -18.81
C SER A 333 0.66 7.41 -18.94
N ALA A 334 -0.22 8.17 -18.27
CA ALA A 334 -1.64 7.85 -18.14
C ALA A 334 -2.32 7.74 -19.51
N TRP A 335 -3.27 6.82 -19.69
CA TRP A 335 -3.91 6.59 -21.00
C TRP A 335 -5.42 6.89 -20.94
N TYR A 336 -6.01 7.25 -22.09
CA TYR A 336 -7.45 7.41 -22.18
C TYR A 336 -8.10 6.16 -22.77
N PRO A 337 -9.12 5.60 -22.12
CA PRO A 337 -9.93 4.53 -22.67
C PRO A 337 -10.55 4.94 -24.01
N SER A 338 -10.50 4.03 -24.98
CA SER A 338 -11.15 4.27 -26.27
C SER A 338 -12.66 4.08 -26.13
N SER A 339 -13.45 4.94 -26.77
CA SER A 339 -14.89 4.73 -26.88
C SER A 339 -15.25 3.42 -27.61
N SER A 340 -14.30 2.82 -28.35
CA SER A 340 -14.51 1.54 -29.04
C SER A 340 -14.49 0.33 -28.10
N THR A 341 -13.93 0.45 -26.90
CA THR A 341 -13.88 -0.63 -25.89
C THR A 341 -15.02 -0.51 -24.88
N TRP A 342 -15.89 0.49 -25.03
CA TRP A 342 -17.05 0.66 -24.16
C TRP A 342 -18.19 -0.30 -24.49
N ASP A 343 -18.69 -1.00 -23.47
CA ASP A 343 -19.88 -1.82 -23.54
C ASP A 343 -21.12 -0.98 -23.16
N PRO A 344 -22.04 -0.70 -24.11
CA PRO A 344 -23.27 0.03 -23.80
C PRO A 344 -24.27 -0.71 -22.91
N LEU A 345 -24.07 -2.00 -22.63
CA LEU A 345 -24.93 -2.82 -21.76
C LEU A 345 -24.50 -2.82 -20.30
N SER A 346 -23.29 -2.32 -20.02
CA SER A 346 -22.69 -2.21 -18.68
C SER A 346 -23.42 -1.26 -17.72
N GLY A 347 -24.36 -0.45 -18.23
CA GLY A 347 -25.03 0.56 -17.42
C GLY A 347 -24.16 1.79 -17.12
N THR A 348 -23.13 2.02 -17.92
CA THR A 348 -22.13 3.09 -17.69
C THR A 348 -22.07 4.09 -18.81
N MET A 349 -21.28 5.15 -18.64
CA MET A 349 -21.10 6.18 -19.65
C MET A 349 -19.67 6.13 -20.19
N PRO A 350 -19.48 6.24 -21.52
CA PRO A 350 -18.16 6.25 -22.10
C PRO A 350 -17.39 7.51 -21.67
N ILE A 351 -16.07 7.43 -21.71
CA ILE A 351 -15.21 8.60 -21.58
C ILE A 351 -15.51 9.60 -22.71
N SER A 352 -15.70 10.85 -22.33
CA SER A 352 -15.96 11.97 -23.22
C SER A 352 -14.80 12.14 -24.20
N PRO A 353 -15.02 12.09 -25.52
CA PRO A 353 -13.97 12.33 -26.50
C PRO A 353 -13.58 13.81 -26.60
N LEU A 354 -14.30 14.71 -25.92
CA LEU A 354 -14.07 16.16 -25.96
C LEU A 354 -13.43 16.71 -24.69
N ALA A 355 -13.69 16.08 -23.54
CA ALA A 355 -13.19 16.54 -22.24
C ALA A 355 -12.99 15.33 -21.30
N PRO A 356 -12.15 14.35 -21.69
CA PRO A 356 -11.95 13.14 -20.89
C PRO A 356 -11.35 13.46 -19.51
N CYS A 357 -10.59 14.56 -19.41
CA CYS A 357 -10.02 15.09 -18.18
C CYS A 357 -11.02 15.33 -17.05
N THR A 358 -12.28 15.66 -17.35
CA THR A 358 -13.28 15.91 -16.29
C THR A 358 -13.74 14.61 -15.62
N GLN A 359 -13.50 13.46 -16.26
CA GLN A 359 -13.87 12.13 -15.76
C GLN A 359 -12.67 11.39 -15.17
N VAL A 360 -11.52 11.42 -15.84
CA VAL A 360 -10.34 10.60 -15.45
C VAL A 360 -9.03 11.40 -15.38
N GLY A 361 -9.11 12.73 -15.34
CA GLY A 361 -7.93 13.58 -15.18
C GLY A 361 -6.93 13.43 -16.33
N TRP A 362 -5.65 13.26 -16.02
CA TRP A 362 -4.61 12.98 -17.01
C TRP A 362 -4.82 11.64 -17.72
N GLY A 363 -5.58 10.71 -17.13
CA GLY A 363 -5.93 9.41 -17.70
C GLY A 363 -5.97 8.31 -16.64
N VAL A 364 -6.06 7.08 -17.13
CA VAL A 364 -6.04 5.85 -16.33
C VAL A 364 -4.61 5.38 -16.14
N VAL A 365 -4.29 4.88 -14.95
CA VAL A 365 -3.01 4.24 -14.62
C VAL A 365 -3.20 2.85 -14.04
N ASN A 366 -2.32 1.93 -14.41
CA ASN A 366 -2.25 0.57 -13.90
C ASN A 366 -0.83 0.01 -13.99
N GLU A 367 -0.66 -1.28 -13.77
CA GLU A 367 0.63 -1.97 -13.79
C GLU A 367 1.41 -1.74 -15.11
N SER A 368 0.72 -1.57 -16.24
CA SER A 368 1.37 -1.35 -17.54
C SER A 368 2.10 0.00 -17.63
N ASN A 369 1.79 0.95 -16.74
CA ASN A 369 2.42 2.26 -16.66
C ASN A 369 3.76 2.25 -15.91
N VAL A 370 4.02 1.25 -15.06
CA VAL A 370 5.18 1.20 -14.17
C VAL A 370 6.51 1.24 -14.93
N GLN A 371 6.70 0.32 -15.87
CA GLN A 371 7.96 0.25 -16.64
C GLN A 371 8.19 1.49 -17.51
N PRO A 372 7.18 2.01 -18.26
CA PRO A 372 7.31 3.28 -18.97
C PRO A 372 7.75 4.46 -18.09
N ILE A 373 7.20 4.58 -16.87
CA ILE A 373 7.61 5.63 -15.93
C ILE A 373 9.08 5.46 -15.51
N ILE A 374 9.49 4.25 -15.16
CA ILE A 374 10.88 3.94 -14.77
C ILE A 374 11.84 4.29 -15.91
N ASP A 375 11.53 3.87 -17.13
CA ASP A 375 12.37 4.11 -18.31
C ASP A 375 12.50 5.61 -18.59
N HIS A 376 11.39 6.35 -18.50
CA HIS A 376 11.36 7.79 -18.67
C HIS A 376 12.23 8.53 -17.64
N ILE A 377 12.12 8.17 -16.36
CA ILE A 377 12.93 8.76 -15.28
C ILE A 377 14.42 8.45 -15.49
N LYS A 378 14.75 7.28 -16.04
CA LYS A 378 16.12 6.91 -16.44
C LYS A 378 16.61 7.59 -17.73
N GLY A 379 15.77 8.36 -18.42
CA GLY A 379 16.10 9.06 -19.65
C GLY A 379 15.99 8.22 -20.93
N SER A 380 15.22 7.13 -20.93
CA SER A 380 14.99 6.22 -22.08
C SER A 380 13.51 6.09 -22.43
N PRO A 381 13.19 5.79 -23.71
CA PRO A 381 12.70 6.79 -24.66
C PRO A 381 11.59 7.72 -24.10
N GLU A 382 11.59 8.95 -24.60
CA GLU A 382 10.68 10.03 -24.20
C GLU A 382 9.20 9.58 -24.29
N MET A 383 8.45 9.70 -23.18
CA MET A 383 6.99 9.56 -23.23
C MET A 383 6.41 10.72 -24.04
N GLU A 384 5.42 10.42 -24.88
CA GLU A 384 4.81 11.45 -25.72
C GLU A 384 4.15 12.53 -24.85
N GLN A 385 4.31 13.77 -25.27
CA GLN A 385 3.63 14.89 -24.62
C GLN A 385 2.11 14.74 -24.73
N ARG A 386 1.42 15.12 -23.67
CA ARG A 386 -0.05 15.05 -23.63
C ARG A 386 -0.67 15.98 -24.68
N PRO A 387 -1.84 15.61 -25.25
CA PRO A 387 -2.60 16.50 -26.12
C PRO A 387 -2.86 17.88 -25.49
N SER A 388 -2.78 18.95 -26.28
CA SER A 388 -2.85 20.32 -25.75
C SER A 388 -4.17 20.68 -25.08
N ASP A 389 -5.27 20.05 -25.50
CA ASP A 389 -6.60 20.19 -24.89
C ASP A 389 -6.66 19.51 -23.52
N VAL A 390 -6.03 18.35 -23.37
CA VAL A 390 -5.85 17.66 -22.08
C VAL A 390 -5.02 18.51 -21.13
N VAL A 391 -3.87 19.01 -21.59
CA VAL A 391 -2.99 19.90 -20.79
C VAL A 391 -3.77 21.12 -20.33
N MET A 392 -4.46 21.83 -21.22
CA MET A 392 -5.25 23.01 -20.88
C MET A 392 -6.35 22.71 -19.86
N CYS A 393 -7.00 21.54 -19.98
CA CYS A 393 -8.03 21.13 -19.02
C CYS A 393 -7.45 20.85 -17.63
N MET A 394 -6.30 20.15 -17.56
CA MET A 394 -5.67 19.82 -16.29
C MET A 394 -5.02 21.04 -15.63
N GLU A 395 -4.46 21.97 -16.40
CA GLU A 395 -4.03 23.28 -15.90
C GLU A 395 -5.20 24.07 -15.32
N ALA A 396 -6.37 24.04 -15.99
CA ALA A 396 -7.58 24.66 -15.45
C ALA A 396 -8.06 23.97 -14.17
N ASN A 397 -8.02 22.64 -14.10
CA ASN A 397 -8.34 21.89 -12.88
C ASN A 397 -7.42 22.27 -11.72
N GLN A 398 -6.11 22.29 -11.96
CA GLN A 398 -5.10 22.70 -10.98
C GLN A 398 -5.34 24.13 -10.50
N ALA A 399 -5.62 25.08 -11.40
CA ALA A 399 -5.92 26.46 -11.03
C ALA A 399 -7.18 26.60 -10.17
N ILE A 400 -8.20 25.75 -10.39
CA ILE A 400 -9.41 25.71 -9.56
C ILE A 400 -9.08 25.18 -8.16
N ARG A 401 -8.27 24.11 -8.05
CA ARG A 401 -7.83 23.55 -6.76
C ARG A 401 -7.02 24.57 -5.97
N GLU A 402 -6.07 25.23 -6.61
CA GLU A 402 -5.29 26.31 -6.00
C GLU A 402 -6.21 27.45 -5.52
N ALA A 403 -7.15 27.90 -6.35
CA ALA A 403 -8.07 28.97 -5.95
C ALA A 403 -9.04 28.58 -4.82
N TYR A 404 -9.30 27.29 -4.61
CA TYR A 404 -10.16 26.80 -3.54
C TYR A 404 -9.39 26.65 -2.21
N TRP A 405 -8.17 26.11 -2.26
CA TRP A 405 -7.38 25.73 -1.07
C TRP A 405 -6.30 26.75 -0.67
N THR A 406 -6.13 27.85 -1.41
CA THR A 406 -5.20 28.96 -1.09
C THR A 406 -5.93 30.28 -0.95
#